data_AF-A0A6G3UMQ5-F1
#
_entry.id   AF-A0A6G3UMQ5-F1
#
_cell.length_a   1.000
_cell.length_b   1.000
_cell.length_c   1.000
_cell.angle_alpha   90.00
_cell.angle_beta   90.00
_cell.angle_gamma   90.00
#
_symmetry.space_group_name_H-M   'P 1'
#
loop_
_entity.id
_entity.type
_entity.pdbx_description
1 polymer ?
#
loop_
_entity_poly.entity_id
_entity_poly.type
_entity_poly.pdbx_seq_one_letter_code
_entity_poly.pdbx_strand_id
1 'polypeptide(L)'
;MTHPRPLPGLDESFWMDTTEAPDHPRLASDTDADVVVIGGGIAGLSTAWELSRTGRSVVVLEADRIASGVTGYTTAKVSALQSLVYDRLRRTRGADATRLYAASQQDAVDRVADIVEELRIACDLERVSAYSYAAVPASRPLIEAEARAAAEAGLDAAYVSETELPFAVAGAVRAEGQAQFHPRKYLLALAEDLVARGGRIFERSRVTGLTEGTPCRVTSESGRTVTARDVVVATHYPVFDRAMLFARLSPRRELVVAAPIDADRAPKGMYITEDEGKRSVRSTPLDEDRRLLIVTGESFTPGTGDPAEGFRRLDDWMHQRFAVGPTAYRWAAQDNDPSDTVPLIGPFHIGARHTYVATGFGGWGMTGGVLAGRLLTSLISEGTPALPWAELYDPRRLGSAVREAGSLLGAQAEVAKHFVGDRLGVSHLDSVSEVPPGTGAVVRVKGRRCAVYREQDGTVRAVSARCTHLGCLVAFNEAETAWECPCHGSRFAVDGTVLQGPAVRPLEVLDPGDER
;
A
#
# COMPACT_ATOMS: atom_id res chain seq x y z
N MET A 1 -34.30 -5.80 -17.56
CA MET A 1 -33.02 -5.28 -17.06
C MET A 1 -32.43 -6.37 -16.18
N THR A 2 -31.37 -7.04 -16.63
CA THR A 2 -30.69 -8.06 -15.82
C THR A 2 -29.98 -7.35 -14.67
N HIS A 3 -30.36 -7.64 -13.43
CA HIS A 3 -29.59 -7.16 -12.28
C HIS A 3 -28.15 -7.64 -12.42
N PRO A 4 -27.14 -6.77 -12.26
CA PRO A 4 -25.75 -7.17 -12.35
C PRO A 4 -25.45 -8.27 -11.30
N ARG A 5 -24.58 -9.22 -11.66
CA ARG A 5 -24.16 -10.31 -10.76
C ARG A 5 -23.65 -9.71 -9.44
N PRO A 6 -24.09 -10.22 -8.27
CA PRO A 6 -23.57 -9.78 -6.97
C PRO A 6 -22.05 -9.86 -6.92
N LEU A 7 -21.42 -8.97 -6.14
CA LEU A 7 -19.98 -9.05 -5.91
C LEU A 7 -19.64 -10.34 -5.16
N PRO A 8 -18.47 -10.95 -5.46
CA PRO A 8 -18.07 -12.23 -4.88
C PRO A 8 -17.57 -12.04 -3.43
N GLY A 9 -17.91 -12.97 -2.53
CA GLY A 9 -17.41 -12.99 -1.16
C GLY A 9 -17.79 -11.80 -0.28
N LEU A 10 -17.29 -11.84 0.96
CA LEU A 10 -17.43 -10.78 1.95
C LEU A 10 -16.54 -9.58 1.60
N ASP A 11 -17.05 -8.35 1.78
CA ASP A 11 -16.27 -7.12 1.69
C ASP A 11 -15.39 -6.91 2.93
N GLU A 12 -14.40 -7.77 3.09
CA GLU A 12 -13.52 -7.73 4.24
C GLU A 12 -12.18 -8.38 3.87
N SER A 13 -11.12 -7.89 4.47
CA SER A 13 -9.81 -8.53 4.39
C SER A 13 -9.75 -9.72 5.33
N PHE A 14 -9.31 -10.87 4.81
CA PHE A 14 -9.03 -12.05 5.64
C PHE A 14 -8.13 -11.75 6.83
N TRP A 15 -7.11 -10.90 6.63
CA TRP A 15 -6.19 -10.52 7.71
C TRP A 15 -6.90 -9.74 8.80
N MET A 16 -7.87 -8.91 8.42
CA MET A 16 -8.64 -8.09 9.34
C MET A 16 -9.63 -8.94 10.14
N ASP A 17 -10.36 -9.81 9.46
CA ASP A 17 -11.37 -10.69 10.03
C ASP A 17 -10.79 -11.72 11.02
N THR A 18 -9.56 -12.18 10.78
CA THR A 18 -8.92 -13.24 11.59
C THR A 18 -7.99 -12.75 12.71
N THR A 19 -7.92 -11.44 12.94
CA THR A 19 -7.12 -10.88 14.04
C THR A 19 -7.88 -9.83 14.82
N GLU A 20 -7.77 -9.90 16.15
CA GLU A 20 -8.39 -8.91 17.03
C GLU A 20 -7.77 -7.52 16.82
N ALA A 21 -8.59 -6.49 17.01
CA ALA A 21 -8.13 -5.12 16.98
C ALA A 21 -7.45 -4.79 18.32
N PRO A 22 -6.19 -4.31 18.33
CA PRO A 22 -5.59 -3.79 19.55
C PRO A 22 -6.35 -2.55 20.02
N ASP A 23 -6.34 -2.29 21.32
CA ASP A 23 -6.91 -1.07 21.89
C ASP A 23 -5.82 -0.19 22.53
N HIS A 24 -5.05 0.47 21.67
CA HIS A 24 -4.12 1.48 22.14
C HIS A 24 -4.87 2.79 22.46
N PRO A 25 -4.38 3.56 23.46
CA PRO A 25 -5.02 4.80 23.86
C PRO A 25 -4.95 5.85 22.75
N ARG A 26 -5.84 6.83 22.81
CA ARG A 26 -5.70 8.07 22.04
C ARG A 26 -4.65 8.97 22.69
N LEU A 27 -4.00 9.83 21.91
CA LEU A 27 -3.12 10.88 22.43
C LEU A 27 -3.96 11.89 23.24
N ALA A 28 -3.93 11.77 24.56
CA ALA A 28 -4.79 12.57 25.46
C ALA A 28 -4.12 13.86 25.97
N SER A 29 -2.78 13.89 26.00
CA SER A 29 -1.97 15.02 26.48
C SER A 29 -0.77 15.24 25.58
N ASP A 30 -0.18 16.42 25.68
CA ASP A 30 1.12 16.68 25.05
C ASP A 30 2.18 15.75 25.66
N THR A 31 3.17 15.36 24.87
CA THR A 31 4.27 14.50 25.32
C THR A 31 5.55 14.73 24.54
N ASP A 32 6.67 14.31 25.13
CA ASP A 32 7.98 14.28 24.49
C ASP A 32 8.41 12.85 24.14
N ALA A 33 9.28 12.70 23.15
CA ALA A 33 9.97 11.46 22.79
C ALA A 33 11.27 11.78 22.04
N ASP A 34 12.20 10.81 21.91
CA ASP A 34 13.36 10.99 21.04
C ASP A 34 12.93 10.96 19.58
N VAL A 35 12.05 10.01 19.23
CA VAL A 35 11.53 9.85 17.87
C VAL A 35 10.01 9.70 17.87
N VAL A 36 9.34 10.39 16.95
CA VAL A 36 7.93 10.15 16.64
C VAL A 36 7.78 9.58 15.24
N VAL A 37 7.07 8.46 15.12
CA VAL A 37 6.74 7.80 13.86
C VAL A 37 5.26 8.01 13.56
N ILE A 38 4.97 8.55 12.38
CA ILE A 38 3.62 8.85 11.92
C ILE A 38 3.18 7.75 10.94
N GLY A 39 2.17 6.97 11.33
CA GLY A 39 1.66 5.81 10.61
C GLY A 39 2.07 4.49 11.29
N GLY A 40 1.08 3.66 11.61
CA GLY A 40 1.20 2.35 12.24
C GLY A 40 1.09 1.17 11.27
N GLY A 41 1.44 1.36 10.00
CA GLY A 41 1.61 0.27 9.03
C GLY A 41 2.98 -0.42 9.14
N ILE A 42 3.27 -1.37 8.26
CA ILE A 42 4.52 -2.16 8.31
C ILE A 42 5.79 -1.30 8.30
N ALA A 43 5.83 -0.22 7.53
CA ALA A 43 6.99 0.68 7.49
C ALA A 43 7.17 1.39 8.84
N GLY A 44 6.10 1.95 9.39
CA GLY A 44 6.16 2.69 10.65
C GLY A 44 6.44 1.79 11.86
N LEU A 45 5.77 0.65 11.97
CA LEU A 45 6.01 -0.30 13.07
C LEU A 45 7.41 -0.93 12.99
N SER A 46 7.89 -1.29 11.80
CA SER A 46 9.26 -1.77 11.63
C SER A 46 10.29 -0.71 12.06
N THR A 47 10.10 0.55 11.64
CA THR A 47 10.99 1.65 12.06
C THR A 47 10.91 1.91 13.55
N ALA A 48 9.71 1.96 14.14
CA ALA A 48 9.54 2.21 15.56
C ALA A 48 10.19 1.11 16.41
N TRP A 49 10.01 -0.15 16.02
CA TRP A 49 10.59 -1.30 16.70
C TRP A 49 12.12 -1.28 16.63
N GLU A 50 12.72 -1.13 15.44
CA GLU A 50 14.18 -1.07 15.30
C GLU A 50 14.79 0.11 16.09
N LEU A 51 14.15 1.28 16.07
CA LEU A 51 14.60 2.44 16.86
C LEU A 51 14.51 2.20 18.36
N SER A 52 13.45 1.55 18.85
CA SER A 52 13.28 1.26 20.28
C SER A 52 14.44 0.40 20.84
N ARG A 53 15.00 -0.47 20.00
CA ARG A 53 16.14 -1.34 20.35
C ARG A 53 17.46 -0.58 20.49
N THR A 54 17.52 0.66 20.02
CA THR A 54 18.67 1.55 20.21
C THR A 54 18.61 2.33 21.53
N GLY A 55 17.62 2.05 22.38
CA GLY A 55 17.41 2.73 23.67
C GLY A 55 16.71 4.09 23.55
N ARG A 56 16.20 4.43 22.36
CA ARG A 56 15.43 5.66 22.12
C ARG A 56 14.00 5.49 22.61
N SER A 57 13.45 6.54 23.21
CA SER A 57 12.02 6.66 23.47
C SER A 57 11.27 6.93 22.15
N VAL A 58 10.34 6.04 21.80
CA VAL A 58 9.61 6.10 20.52
C VAL A 58 8.12 6.26 20.75
N VAL A 59 7.50 7.18 20.02
CA VAL A 59 6.04 7.33 19.94
C VAL A 59 5.55 7.03 18.53
N VAL A 60 4.55 6.17 18.38
CA VAL A 60 3.83 5.92 17.12
C VAL A 60 2.48 6.62 17.18
N LEU A 61 2.15 7.41 16.16
CA LEU A 61 0.84 8.03 15.98
C LEU A 61 0.13 7.40 14.77
N GLU A 62 -1.00 6.76 15.02
CA GLU A 62 -1.84 6.14 13.99
C GLU A 62 -3.20 6.85 13.94
N ALA A 63 -3.67 7.14 12.72
CA ALA A 63 -4.91 7.87 12.48
C ALA A 63 -6.16 7.04 12.76
N ASP A 64 -6.09 5.73 12.60
CA ASP A 64 -7.13 4.77 12.97
C ASP A 64 -6.56 3.70 13.91
N ARG A 65 -6.40 2.45 13.43
CA ARG A 65 -5.80 1.34 14.17
C ARG A 65 -4.50 0.90 13.51
N ILE A 66 -3.56 0.39 14.30
CA ILE A 66 -2.30 -0.11 13.74
C ILE A 66 -2.57 -1.32 12.84
N ALA A 67 -1.77 -1.44 11.78
CA ALA A 67 -1.88 -2.49 10.77
C ALA A 67 -3.28 -2.60 10.09
N SER A 68 -4.16 -1.58 10.18
CA SER A 68 -5.48 -1.57 9.52
C SER A 68 -5.54 -0.86 8.17
N GLY A 69 -4.50 -0.08 7.81
CA GLY A 69 -4.38 0.55 6.49
C GLY A 69 -4.00 -0.46 5.40
N VAL A 70 -3.25 -0.02 4.38
CA VAL A 70 -2.79 -0.89 3.25
C VAL A 70 -2.18 -2.22 3.70
N THR A 71 -1.47 -2.21 4.84
CA THR A 71 -0.91 -3.42 5.45
C THR A 71 -1.96 -4.46 5.82
N GLY A 72 -3.13 -4.06 6.29
CA GLY A 72 -4.25 -4.96 6.60
C GLY A 72 -4.95 -5.48 5.34
N TYR A 73 -4.60 -5.00 4.15
CA TYR A 73 -5.27 -5.29 2.87
C TYR A 73 -4.30 -5.82 1.80
N THR A 74 -3.09 -6.21 2.19
CA THR A 74 -2.07 -6.74 1.27
C THR A 74 -2.40 -8.16 0.78
N THR A 75 -1.63 -8.68 -0.19
CA THR A 75 -1.53 -10.12 -0.43
C THR A 75 -0.45 -10.80 0.41
N ALA A 76 0.37 -10.04 1.15
CA ALA A 76 1.35 -10.52 2.13
C ALA A 76 2.55 -11.31 1.56
N LYS A 77 3.04 -10.93 0.39
CA LYS A 77 4.29 -11.46 -0.18
C LYS A 77 5.50 -10.72 0.37
N VAL A 78 6.50 -11.44 0.89
CA VAL A 78 7.82 -10.89 1.26
C VAL A 78 8.85 -11.48 0.30
N SER A 79 9.23 -10.68 -0.69
CA SER A 79 10.07 -11.13 -1.78
C SER A 79 11.10 -10.08 -2.20
N ALA A 80 12.30 -10.57 -2.51
CA ALA A 80 13.32 -9.88 -3.28
C ALA A 80 13.05 -9.99 -4.79
N LEU A 81 12.45 -11.08 -5.27
CA LEU A 81 11.96 -11.18 -6.64
C LEU A 81 10.66 -10.37 -6.79
N GLN A 82 10.75 -9.21 -7.40
CA GLN A 82 9.67 -8.22 -7.46
C GLN A 82 9.15 -8.03 -8.89
N SER A 83 8.43 -9.04 -9.39
CA SER A 83 8.03 -9.15 -10.80
C SER A 83 9.26 -9.21 -11.73
N LEU A 84 9.36 -8.33 -12.73
CA LEU A 84 10.44 -8.26 -13.72
C LEU A 84 11.29 -6.99 -13.55
N VAL A 85 11.81 -6.78 -12.33
CA VAL A 85 12.47 -5.53 -11.92
C VAL A 85 13.97 -5.51 -12.24
N TYR A 86 14.66 -6.65 -12.19
CA TYR A 86 16.11 -6.71 -12.19
C TYR A 86 16.73 -6.38 -13.54
N ASP A 87 16.17 -6.89 -14.64
CA ASP A 87 16.67 -6.54 -15.97
C ASP A 87 16.39 -5.06 -16.31
N ARG A 88 15.29 -4.49 -15.80
CA ARG A 88 15.03 -3.05 -15.88
C ARG A 88 16.06 -2.25 -15.09
N LEU A 89 16.28 -2.56 -13.82
CA LEU A 89 17.26 -1.87 -12.97
C LEU A 89 18.68 -1.95 -13.54
N ARG A 90 19.06 -3.11 -14.07
CA ARG A 90 20.37 -3.31 -14.69
C ARG A 90 20.58 -2.36 -15.87
N ARG A 91 19.55 -2.17 -16.71
CA ARG A 91 19.59 -1.23 -17.85
C ARG A 91 19.56 0.25 -17.42
N THR A 92 18.75 0.61 -16.43
CA THR A 92 18.51 2.03 -16.10
C THR A 92 19.45 2.58 -15.03
N ARG A 93 19.99 1.72 -14.15
CA ARG A 93 20.83 2.11 -13.01
C ARG A 93 22.18 1.38 -12.94
N GLY A 94 22.40 0.40 -13.80
CA GLY A 94 23.65 -0.37 -13.86
C GLY A 94 23.70 -1.52 -12.85
N ALA A 95 24.72 -2.37 -13.02
CA ALA A 95 24.87 -3.62 -12.27
C ALA A 95 25.03 -3.40 -10.76
N ASP A 96 25.82 -2.40 -10.34
CA ASP A 96 26.06 -2.14 -8.93
C ASP A 96 24.79 -1.72 -8.16
N ALA A 97 24.01 -0.80 -8.72
CA ALA A 97 22.73 -0.40 -8.12
C ALA A 97 21.75 -1.58 -8.05
N THR A 98 21.77 -2.45 -9.07
CA THR A 98 20.92 -3.64 -9.15
C THR A 98 21.31 -4.67 -8.08
N ARG A 99 22.61 -4.88 -7.86
CA ARG A 99 23.14 -5.73 -6.79
C ARG A 99 22.82 -5.18 -5.40
N LEU A 100 22.95 -3.86 -5.19
CA LEU A 100 22.55 -3.22 -3.93
C LEU A 100 21.05 -3.35 -3.69
N TYR A 101 20.23 -3.25 -4.73
CA TYR A 101 18.80 -3.50 -4.64
C TYR A 101 18.52 -4.93 -4.18
N ALA A 102 19.05 -5.94 -4.89
CA ALA A 102 18.90 -7.35 -4.51
C ALA A 102 19.31 -7.62 -3.07
N ALA A 103 20.51 -7.18 -2.67
CA ALA A 103 21.01 -7.35 -1.32
C ALA A 103 20.08 -6.73 -0.27
N SER A 104 19.59 -5.52 -0.50
CA SER A 104 18.71 -4.83 0.44
C SER A 104 17.32 -5.47 0.56
N GLN A 105 16.77 -6.02 -0.53
CA GLN A 105 15.48 -6.71 -0.50
C GLN A 105 15.61 -8.08 0.19
N GLN A 106 16.66 -8.84 -0.10
CA GLN A 106 16.92 -10.11 0.57
C GLN A 106 17.21 -9.92 2.06
N ASP A 107 17.98 -8.89 2.43
CA ASP A 107 18.22 -8.50 3.83
C ASP A 107 16.92 -8.20 4.59
N ALA A 108 15.92 -7.61 3.95
CA ALA A 108 14.60 -7.38 4.54
C ALA A 108 13.75 -8.65 4.63
N VAL A 109 13.81 -9.52 3.62
CA VAL A 109 13.16 -10.86 3.65
C VAL A 109 13.71 -11.66 4.84
N ASP A 110 15.02 -11.70 5.00
CA ASP A 110 15.66 -12.43 6.08
C ASP A 110 15.39 -11.80 7.44
N ARG A 111 15.34 -10.47 7.50
CA ARG A 111 14.98 -9.76 8.72
C ARG A 111 13.60 -10.14 9.26
N VAL A 112 12.61 -10.37 8.39
CA VAL A 112 11.29 -10.83 8.84
C VAL A 112 11.41 -12.15 9.59
N ALA A 113 12.14 -13.12 9.02
CA ALA A 113 12.33 -14.42 9.67
C ALA A 113 13.11 -14.31 10.97
N ASP A 114 14.17 -13.51 11.01
CA ASP A 114 14.96 -13.29 12.23
C ASP A 114 14.10 -12.73 13.36
N ILE A 115 13.22 -11.77 13.06
CA ILE A 115 12.31 -11.17 14.05
C ILE A 115 11.28 -12.19 14.53
N VAL A 116 10.72 -12.98 13.61
CA VAL A 116 9.76 -14.03 13.95
C VAL A 116 10.41 -15.08 14.86
N GLU A 117 11.66 -15.46 14.62
CA GLU A 117 12.41 -16.36 15.47
C GLU A 117 12.77 -15.72 16.83
N GLU A 118 13.29 -14.48 16.83
CA GLU A 118 13.68 -13.71 18.02
C GLU A 118 12.49 -13.56 19.00
N LEU A 119 11.33 -13.18 18.47
CA LEU A 119 10.13 -12.90 19.27
C LEU A 119 9.18 -14.11 19.37
N ARG A 120 9.51 -15.24 18.73
CA ARG A 120 8.68 -16.45 18.64
C ARG A 120 7.25 -16.18 18.17
N ILE A 121 7.10 -15.42 17.10
CA ILE A 121 5.80 -14.94 16.63
C ILE A 121 5.07 -16.05 15.86
N ALA A 122 3.88 -16.44 16.35
CA ALA A 122 2.98 -17.35 15.65
C ALA A 122 2.22 -16.63 14.51
N CYS A 123 2.93 -16.25 13.43
CA CYS A 123 2.39 -15.51 12.29
C CYS A 123 2.33 -16.31 10.98
N ASP A 124 2.30 -17.64 11.08
CA ASP A 124 2.19 -18.53 9.91
C ASP A 124 3.29 -18.28 8.86
N LEU A 125 4.50 -17.95 9.33
CA LEU A 125 5.65 -17.70 8.45
C LEU A 125 6.06 -18.99 7.75
N GLU A 126 6.07 -18.95 6.42
CA GLU A 126 6.55 -20.02 5.55
C GLU A 126 7.69 -19.49 4.68
N ARG A 127 8.85 -20.17 4.70
CA ARG A 127 9.92 -19.95 3.72
C ARG A 127 9.57 -20.71 2.45
N VAL A 128 9.42 -19.97 1.34
CA VAL A 128 8.93 -20.49 0.06
C VAL A 128 9.69 -19.84 -1.09
N SER A 129 9.58 -20.39 -2.30
CA SER A 129 10.11 -19.74 -3.49
C SER A 129 9.12 -18.71 -4.05
N ALA A 130 9.64 -17.63 -4.63
CA ALA A 130 8.87 -16.69 -5.44
C ALA A 130 9.07 -16.99 -6.93
N TYR A 131 8.03 -16.76 -7.73
CA TYR A 131 8.02 -17.02 -9.16
C TYR A 131 7.48 -15.84 -9.94
N SER A 132 8.26 -15.35 -10.90
CA SER A 132 7.77 -14.49 -11.98
C SER A 132 7.66 -15.33 -13.25
N TYR A 133 6.46 -15.55 -13.77
CA TYR A 133 6.21 -16.50 -14.86
C TYR A 133 5.65 -15.85 -16.12
N ALA A 134 5.90 -16.48 -17.27
CA ALA A 134 5.22 -16.18 -18.53
C ALA A 134 4.04 -17.12 -18.71
N ALA A 135 2.83 -16.57 -18.88
CA ALA A 135 1.65 -17.33 -19.25
C ALA A 135 1.66 -17.70 -20.74
N VAL A 136 2.30 -16.88 -21.59
CA VAL A 136 2.36 -17.11 -23.04
C VAL A 136 3.79 -17.27 -23.55
N PRO A 137 4.03 -18.10 -24.59
CA PRO A 137 5.37 -18.33 -25.15
C PRO A 137 6.12 -17.07 -25.59
N ALA A 138 5.39 -16.04 -26.04
CA ALA A 138 5.97 -14.78 -26.50
C ALA A 138 6.72 -14.01 -25.39
N SER A 139 6.35 -14.21 -24.11
CA SER A 139 6.94 -13.51 -22.97
C SER A 139 8.16 -14.24 -22.38
N ARG A 140 8.46 -15.45 -22.84
CA ARG A 140 9.61 -16.25 -22.35
C ARG A 140 10.96 -15.52 -22.40
N PRO A 141 11.32 -14.77 -23.46
CA PRO A 141 12.60 -14.04 -23.48
C PRO A 141 12.74 -13.01 -22.35
N LEU A 142 11.61 -12.41 -21.90
CA LEU A 142 11.62 -11.47 -20.77
C LEU A 142 11.95 -12.19 -19.46
N ILE A 143 11.40 -13.39 -19.27
CA ILE A 143 11.67 -14.25 -18.11
C ILE A 143 13.12 -14.72 -18.08
N GLU A 144 13.69 -15.13 -19.23
CA GLU A 144 15.09 -15.54 -19.32
C GLU A 144 16.05 -14.37 -19.04
N ALA A 145 15.72 -13.16 -19.49
CA ALA A 145 16.48 -11.95 -19.20
C ALA A 145 16.40 -11.59 -17.71
N GLU A 146 15.22 -11.66 -17.11
CA GLU A 146 15.02 -11.38 -15.68
C GLU A 146 15.76 -12.39 -14.80
N ALA A 147 15.65 -13.70 -15.09
CA ALA A 147 16.35 -14.73 -14.32
C ALA A 147 17.86 -14.49 -14.30
N ARG A 148 18.43 -14.13 -15.45
CA ARG A 148 19.85 -13.80 -15.56
C ARG A 148 20.21 -12.55 -14.76
N ALA A 149 19.44 -11.48 -14.90
CA ALA A 149 19.69 -10.24 -14.18
C ALA A 149 19.55 -10.39 -12.66
N ALA A 150 18.57 -11.16 -12.19
CA ALA A 150 18.38 -11.47 -10.77
C ALA A 150 19.55 -12.30 -10.21
N ALA A 151 20.01 -13.32 -10.93
CA ALA A 151 21.17 -14.12 -10.56
C ALA A 151 22.47 -13.29 -10.55
N GLU A 152 22.70 -12.47 -11.57
CA GLU A 152 23.84 -11.53 -11.64
C GLU A 152 23.82 -10.50 -10.50
N ALA A 153 22.63 -10.10 -10.04
CA ALA A 153 22.45 -9.21 -8.89
C ALA A 153 22.71 -9.89 -7.53
N GLY A 154 22.87 -11.22 -7.52
CA GLY A 154 23.20 -12.00 -6.33
C GLY A 154 22.01 -12.68 -5.64
N LEU A 155 20.84 -12.73 -6.27
CA LEU A 155 19.75 -13.59 -5.78
C LEU A 155 20.02 -15.06 -6.12
N ASP A 156 19.58 -15.97 -5.24
CA ASP A 156 19.44 -17.39 -5.58
C ASP A 156 18.23 -17.56 -6.51
N ALA A 157 18.42 -17.19 -7.77
CA ALA A 157 17.39 -17.16 -8.80
C ALA A 157 17.81 -17.94 -10.03
N ALA A 158 16.87 -18.69 -10.60
CA ALA A 158 17.10 -19.49 -11.81
C ALA A 158 15.89 -19.46 -12.74
N TYR A 159 16.13 -19.66 -14.03
CA TYR A 159 15.08 -19.95 -14.99
C TYR A 159 14.62 -21.41 -14.81
N VAL A 160 13.31 -21.63 -14.77
CA VAL A 160 12.68 -22.95 -14.75
C VAL A 160 11.60 -23.05 -15.83
N SER A 161 11.39 -24.24 -16.38
CA SER A 161 10.38 -24.49 -17.42
C SER A 161 9.02 -24.93 -16.85
N GLU A 162 8.96 -25.32 -15.59
CA GLU A 162 7.77 -25.88 -14.94
C GLU A 162 7.55 -25.22 -13.57
N THR A 163 6.29 -25.20 -13.12
CA THR A 163 5.87 -24.69 -11.81
C THR A 163 4.80 -25.61 -11.24
N GLU A 164 4.41 -25.41 -9.97
CA GLU A 164 3.32 -26.17 -9.35
C GLU A 164 1.92 -25.65 -9.70
N LEU A 165 1.81 -24.59 -10.51
CA LEU A 165 0.52 -24.06 -10.93
C LEU A 165 -0.25 -25.16 -11.71
N PRO A 166 -1.58 -25.26 -11.53
CA PRO A 166 -2.39 -26.33 -12.16
C PRO A 166 -2.62 -26.11 -13.67
N PHE A 167 -1.84 -25.26 -14.31
CA PHE A 167 -1.90 -24.92 -15.72
C PHE A 167 -0.49 -24.70 -16.26
N ALA A 168 -0.33 -24.88 -17.58
CA ALA A 168 0.95 -24.73 -18.24
C ALA A 168 1.45 -23.27 -18.19
N VAL A 169 2.77 -23.11 -18.01
CA VAL A 169 3.48 -21.84 -18.13
C VAL A 169 4.57 -21.97 -19.19
N ALA A 170 4.93 -20.87 -19.84
CA ALA A 170 5.96 -20.86 -20.88
C ALA A 170 7.40 -20.83 -20.31
N GLY A 171 7.52 -20.54 -19.02
CA GLY A 171 8.77 -20.43 -18.27
C GLY A 171 8.58 -19.53 -17.05
N ALA A 172 9.46 -19.64 -16.06
CA ALA A 172 9.46 -18.78 -14.89
C ALA A 172 10.87 -18.48 -14.39
N VAL A 173 11.03 -17.32 -13.75
CA VAL A 173 12.11 -17.07 -12.79
C VAL A 173 11.65 -17.67 -11.47
N ARG A 174 12.46 -18.52 -10.85
CA ARG A 174 12.28 -18.98 -9.47
C ARG A 174 13.36 -18.37 -8.61
N ALA A 175 12.99 -17.67 -7.54
CA ALA A 175 13.90 -17.20 -6.51
C ALA A 175 13.64 -17.95 -5.20
N GLU A 176 14.69 -18.51 -4.60
CA GLU A 176 14.62 -19.27 -3.35
C GLU A 176 14.76 -18.37 -2.12
N GLY A 177 14.40 -18.89 -0.93
CA GLY A 177 14.60 -18.18 0.33
C GLY A 177 13.68 -16.98 0.54
N GLN A 178 12.53 -16.95 -0.13
CA GLN A 178 11.52 -15.91 0.02
C GLN A 178 10.55 -16.27 1.15
N ALA A 179 9.62 -15.38 1.49
CA ALA A 179 8.72 -15.62 2.61
C ALA A 179 7.29 -15.15 2.36
N GLN A 180 6.37 -15.84 3.03
CA GLN A 180 4.97 -15.45 3.12
C GLN A 180 4.48 -15.71 4.54
N PHE A 181 3.49 -14.95 4.98
CA PHE A 181 3.11 -14.90 6.40
C PHE A 181 1.75 -14.22 6.58
N HIS A 182 1.26 -14.24 7.81
CA HIS A 182 0.12 -13.45 8.25
C HIS A 182 0.60 -12.06 8.74
N PRO A 183 0.38 -10.99 7.96
CA PRO A 183 1.01 -9.69 8.21
C PRO A 183 0.52 -9.01 9.49
N ARG A 184 -0.77 -9.14 9.82
CA ARG A 184 -1.31 -8.57 11.07
C ARG A 184 -0.78 -9.28 12.32
N LYS A 185 -0.82 -10.62 12.40
CA LYS A 185 -0.21 -11.37 13.51
C LYS A 185 1.26 -10.96 13.76
N TYR A 186 2.05 -10.81 12.70
CA TYR A 186 3.44 -10.32 12.81
C TYR A 186 3.53 -8.92 13.42
N LEU A 187 2.77 -7.96 12.90
CA LEU A 187 2.88 -6.57 13.33
C LEU A 187 2.26 -6.29 14.69
N LEU A 188 1.21 -7.03 15.07
CA LEU A 188 0.63 -6.93 16.41
C LEU A 188 1.63 -7.43 17.46
N ALA A 189 2.29 -8.56 17.22
CA ALA A 189 3.36 -9.03 18.09
C ALA A 189 4.56 -8.05 18.14
N LEU A 190 4.90 -7.43 17.01
CA LEU A 190 5.94 -6.40 16.96
C LEU A 190 5.57 -5.15 17.78
N ALA A 191 4.30 -4.75 17.73
CA ALA A 191 3.76 -3.63 18.49
C ALA A 191 3.71 -3.94 20.00
N GLU A 192 3.35 -5.17 20.37
CA GLU A 192 3.39 -5.64 21.76
C GLU A 192 4.81 -5.57 22.33
N ASP A 193 5.81 -6.10 21.60
CA ASP A 193 7.22 -6.03 22.03
C ASP A 193 7.75 -4.59 22.07
N LEU A 194 7.35 -3.74 21.11
CA LEU A 194 7.66 -2.30 21.15
C LEU A 194 7.13 -1.64 22.44
N VAL A 195 5.88 -1.93 22.83
CA VAL A 195 5.29 -1.39 24.06
C VAL A 195 5.97 -1.97 25.30
N ALA A 196 6.30 -3.26 25.31
CA ALA A 196 7.04 -3.91 26.40
C ALA A 196 8.42 -3.28 26.63
N ARG A 197 9.05 -2.74 25.58
CA ARG A 197 10.32 -1.99 25.64
C ARG A 197 10.16 -0.51 26.04
N GLY A 198 8.95 -0.06 26.34
CA GLY A 198 8.66 1.32 26.71
C GLY A 198 8.33 2.25 25.53
N GLY A 199 8.21 1.70 24.32
CA GLY A 199 7.58 2.41 23.21
C GLY A 199 6.12 2.72 23.49
N ARG A 200 5.59 3.78 22.87
CA ARG A 200 4.19 4.19 23.07
C ARG A 200 3.50 4.29 21.73
N ILE A 201 2.31 3.70 21.65
CA ILE A 201 1.47 3.73 20.46
C ILE A 201 0.19 4.48 20.82
N PHE A 202 -0.16 5.48 20.01
CA PHE A 202 -1.42 6.18 20.11
C PHE A 202 -2.23 6.00 18.83
N GLU A 203 -3.34 5.30 18.96
CA GLU A 203 -4.30 5.09 17.89
C GLU A 203 -5.32 6.21 17.84
N ARG A 204 -6.06 6.30 16.72
CA ARG A 204 -7.12 7.29 16.50
C ARG A 204 -6.65 8.70 16.86
N SER A 205 -5.42 8.99 16.45
CA SER A 205 -4.62 10.19 16.77
C SER A 205 -4.03 10.74 15.47
N ARG A 206 -4.91 11.07 14.52
CA ARG A 206 -4.53 11.52 13.17
C ARG A 206 -3.65 12.75 13.24
N VAL A 207 -2.49 12.69 12.60
CA VAL A 207 -1.58 13.83 12.49
C VAL A 207 -2.07 14.79 11.41
N THR A 208 -2.12 16.08 11.75
CA THR A 208 -2.55 17.17 10.87
C THR A 208 -1.47 18.23 10.66
N GLY A 209 -0.42 18.26 11.49
CA GLY A 209 0.64 19.26 11.41
C GLY A 209 2.02 18.71 11.78
N LEU A 210 3.05 19.27 11.13
CA LEU A 210 4.46 19.03 11.42
C LEU A 210 5.26 20.33 11.28
N THR A 211 5.80 20.83 12.39
CA THR A 211 6.76 21.93 12.43
C THR A 211 8.16 21.34 12.60
N GLU A 212 9.04 21.57 11.62
CA GLU A 212 10.45 21.16 11.72
C GLU A 212 11.23 22.12 12.63
N GLY A 213 12.22 21.59 13.33
CA GLY A 213 13.07 22.35 14.23
C GLY A 213 13.99 21.44 15.04
N THR A 214 14.63 22.01 16.06
CA THR A 214 15.39 21.25 17.06
C THR A 214 14.89 21.70 18.43
N PRO A 215 13.79 21.11 18.96
CA PRO A 215 13.09 19.91 18.48
C PRO A 215 12.04 20.15 17.38
N CYS A 216 11.61 19.08 16.72
CA CYS A 216 10.41 19.06 15.87
C CYS A 216 9.14 18.97 16.71
N ARG A 217 8.00 19.41 16.15
CA ARG A 217 6.68 19.31 16.77
C ARG A 217 5.64 18.71 15.81
N VAL A 218 5.00 17.63 16.23
CA VAL A 218 3.90 16.97 15.51
C VAL A 218 2.59 17.28 16.20
N THR A 219 1.56 17.67 15.44
CA THR A 219 0.24 18.04 15.97
C THR A 219 -0.82 17.08 15.47
N SER A 220 -1.63 16.55 16.38
CA SER A 220 -2.79 15.70 16.07
C SER A 220 -4.05 16.52 15.81
N GLU A 221 -5.08 15.90 15.23
CA GLU A 221 -6.40 16.50 14.99
C GLU A 221 -7.07 17.03 16.25
N SER A 222 -6.76 16.45 17.41
CA SER A 222 -7.26 16.90 18.72
C SER A 222 -6.55 18.15 19.27
N GLY A 223 -5.53 18.65 18.57
CA GLY A 223 -4.67 19.74 19.01
C GLY A 223 -3.53 19.31 19.95
N ARG A 224 -3.49 18.04 20.38
CA ARG A 224 -2.37 17.50 21.18
C ARG A 224 -1.12 17.33 20.35
N THR A 225 0.03 17.53 21.00
CA THR A 225 1.33 17.58 20.34
C THR A 225 2.32 16.56 20.88
N VAL A 226 3.16 16.06 19.98
CA VAL A 226 4.36 15.31 20.33
C VAL A 226 5.58 16.13 19.93
N THR A 227 6.42 16.47 20.90
CA THR A 227 7.72 17.12 20.65
C THR A 227 8.79 16.03 20.58
N ALA A 228 9.59 16.04 19.51
CA ALA A 228 10.62 15.02 19.31
C ALA A 228 11.86 15.55 18.62
N ARG A 229 13.01 14.90 18.84
CA ARG A 229 14.23 15.21 18.08
C ARG A 229 14.02 14.87 16.63
N ASP A 230 13.59 13.64 16.34
CA ASP A 230 13.42 13.13 14.98
C ASP A 230 11.97 12.71 14.69
N VAL A 231 11.55 12.84 13.43
CA VAL A 231 10.20 12.50 12.94
C VAL A 231 10.31 11.60 11.72
N VAL A 232 9.57 10.50 11.72
CA VAL A 232 9.43 9.61 10.56
C VAL A 232 8.01 9.69 10.02
N VAL A 233 7.86 10.03 8.73
CA VAL A 233 6.60 10.02 8.01
C VAL A 233 6.47 8.70 7.24
N ALA A 234 5.69 7.76 7.79
CA ALA A 234 5.44 6.42 7.24
C ALA A 234 3.95 6.19 6.92
N THR A 235 3.30 7.21 6.34
CA THR A 235 1.84 7.28 6.13
C THR A 235 1.37 6.67 4.80
N HIS A 236 2.17 5.78 4.20
CA HIS A 236 1.98 5.20 2.87
C HIS A 236 2.07 6.21 1.72
N TYR A 237 1.18 7.19 1.65
CA TYR A 237 1.38 8.43 0.90
C TYR A 237 1.70 9.53 1.91
N PRO A 238 2.82 10.28 1.79
CA PRO A 238 3.19 11.30 2.76
C PRO A 238 2.11 12.38 2.90
N VAL A 239 1.56 12.52 4.10
CA VAL A 239 0.49 13.49 4.43
C VAL A 239 0.93 14.96 4.39
N PHE A 240 2.21 15.23 4.17
CA PHE A 240 2.75 16.57 4.00
C PHE A 240 3.33 16.72 2.60
N ASP A 241 2.86 17.71 1.85
CA ASP A 241 3.29 18.00 0.48
C ASP A 241 4.68 18.65 0.45
N ARG A 242 5.72 17.84 0.68
CA ARG A 242 7.14 18.23 0.64
C ARG A 242 7.87 17.49 -0.48
N ALA A 243 9.06 17.98 -0.83
CA ALA A 243 9.98 17.37 -1.81
C ALA A 243 9.37 17.02 -3.18
N MET A 244 8.30 17.71 -3.59
CA MET A 244 7.56 17.41 -4.83
C MET A 244 7.13 15.93 -4.92
N LEU A 245 6.92 15.26 -3.79
CA LEU A 245 6.55 13.83 -3.77
C LEU A 245 5.21 13.60 -4.47
N PHE A 246 4.32 14.58 -4.44
CA PHE A 246 3.07 14.55 -5.20
C PHE A 246 3.27 14.46 -6.72
N ALA A 247 4.43 14.88 -7.23
CA ALA A 247 4.76 14.78 -8.65
C ALA A 247 5.50 13.49 -9.01
N ARG A 248 5.84 12.67 -8.01
CA ARG A 248 6.74 11.50 -8.15
C ARG A 248 6.08 10.19 -7.72
N LEU A 249 4.85 10.26 -7.22
CA LEU A 249 4.07 9.13 -6.73
C LEU A 249 2.77 9.07 -7.51
N SER A 250 2.45 7.90 -8.04
CA SER A 250 1.16 7.64 -8.69
C SER A 250 0.39 6.61 -7.87
N PRO A 251 -0.84 6.92 -7.41
CA PRO A 251 -1.64 5.97 -6.65
C PRO A 251 -2.25 4.90 -7.58
N ARG A 252 -2.28 3.66 -7.12
CA ARG A 252 -2.94 2.53 -7.79
C ARG A 252 -3.73 1.73 -6.77
N ARG A 253 -4.98 1.38 -7.06
CA ARG A 253 -5.73 0.37 -6.30
C ARG A 253 -5.58 -1.00 -6.96
N GLU A 254 -5.44 -2.04 -6.15
CA GLU A 254 -5.34 -3.43 -6.59
C GLU A 254 -6.43 -4.25 -5.90
N LEU A 255 -7.22 -4.97 -6.68
CA LEU A 255 -8.31 -5.81 -6.22
C LEU A 255 -7.79 -7.19 -5.82
N VAL A 256 -8.38 -7.77 -4.78
CA VAL A 256 -8.03 -9.09 -4.26
C VAL A 256 -9.30 -9.89 -4.03
N VAL A 257 -9.28 -11.16 -4.45
CA VAL A 257 -10.30 -12.15 -4.08
C VAL A 257 -9.60 -13.34 -3.44
N ALA A 258 -10.31 -14.01 -2.53
CA ALA A 258 -9.78 -15.18 -1.85
C ALA A 258 -10.84 -16.26 -1.63
N ALA A 259 -10.45 -17.51 -1.88
CA ALA A 259 -11.33 -18.67 -1.78
C ALA A 259 -10.61 -19.86 -1.13
N PRO A 260 -11.32 -20.70 -0.33
CA PRO A 260 -10.75 -21.92 0.21
C PRO A 260 -10.33 -22.90 -0.89
N ILE A 261 -9.22 -23.60 -0.68
CA ILE A 261 -8.70 -24.66 -1.54
C ILE A 261 -8.15 -25.80 -0.68
N ASP A 262 -8.30 -27.04 -1.13
CA ASP A 262 -7.71 -28.20 -0.45
C ASP A 262 -6.18 -28.03 -0.34
N ALA A 263 -5.61 -28.33 0.83
CA ALA A 263 -4.21 -28.03 1.13
C ALA A 263 -3.21 -28.76 0.21
N ASP A 264 -3.56 -29.93 -0.30
CA ASP A 264 -2.77 -30.73 -1.24
C ASP A 264 -2.78 -30.17 -2.68
N ARG A 265 -3.77 -29.32 -3.02
CA ARG A 265 -3.92 -28.68 -4.34
C ARG A 265 -3.48 -27.22 -4.36
N ALA A 266 -3.27 -26.63 -3.19
CA ALA A 266 -2.86 -25.24 -3.06
C ALA A 266 -1.40 -25.05 -3.54
N PRO A 267 -1.11 -23.98 -4.31
CA PRO A 267 0.27 -23.62 -4.59
C PRO A 267 0.99 -23.21 -3.29
N LYS A 268 2.19 -23.74 -3.08
CA LYS A 268 3.07 -23.49 -1.94
C LYS A 268 3.90 -22.21 -2.12
N GLY A 269 4.34 -21.92 -3.34
CA GLY A 269 5.08 -20.74 -3.72
C GLY A 269 4.23 -19.49 -3.95
N MET A 270 4.91 -18.39 -4.25
CA MET A 270 4.29 -17.11 -4.59
C MET A 270 4.47 -16.82 -6.08
N TYR A 271 3.39 -16.68 -6.83
CA TYR A 271 3.41 -16.57 -8.29
C TYR A 271 2.97 -15.20 -8.76
N ILE A 272 3.66 -14.62 -9.74
CA ILE A 272 3.25 -13.39 -10.41
C ILE A 272 3.56 -13.43 -11.92
N THR A 273 2.68 -12.87 -12.74
CA THR A 273 2.90 -12.65 -14.17
C THR A 273 2.41 -11.27 -14.56
N GLU A 274 3.03 -10.69 -15.60
CA GLU A 274 2.55 -9.47 -16.27
C GLU A 274 1.68 -9.79 -17.50
N ASP A 275 1.61 -11.07 -17.90
CA ASP A 275 0.77 -11.53 -19.03
C ASP A 275 -0.72 -11.54 -18.66
N GLU A 276 -1.58 -11.54 -19.67
CA GLU A 276 -3.06 -11.65 -19.54
C GLU A 276 -3.69 -10.56 -18.65
N GLY A 277 -2.98 -9.43 -18.49
CA GLY A 277 -3.23 -8.48 -17.40
C GLY A 277 -2.69 -9.08 -16.09
N LYS A 278 -1.79 -8.37 -15.40
CA LYS A 278 -1.06 -8.82 -14.20
C LYS A 278 -1.86 -9.83 -13.38
N ARG A 279 -1.29 -10.96 -13.00
CA ARG A 279 -1.91 -11.93 -12.08
C ARG A 279 -0.91 -12.34 -11.02
N SER A 280 -1.34 -12.30 -9.77
CA SER A 280 -0.54 -12.74 -8.63
C SER A 280 -1.34 -13.70 -7.77
N VAL A 281 -0.75 -14.86 -7.48
CA VAL A 281 -1.34 -15.93 -6.69
C VAL A 281 -0.40 -16.29 -5.55
N ARG A 282 -0.95 -16.54 -4.36
CA ARG A 282 -0.32 -17.29 -3.28
C ARG A 282 -1.38 -17.96 -2.42
N SER A 283 -0.98 -18.78 -1.45
CA SER A 283 -1.90 -19.35 -0.47
C SER A 283 -1.45 -19.13 0.96
N THR A 284 -2.39 -19.11 1.91
CA THR A 284 -2.12 -19.04 3.35
C THR A 284 -2.88 -20.13 4.09
N PRO A 285 -2.40 -20.64 5.25
CA PRO A 285 -3.19 -21.57 6.06
C PRO A 285 -4.58 -21.01 6.39
N LEU A 286 -5.61 -21.86 6.32
CA LEU A 286 -6.99 -21.52 6.69
C LEU A 286 -7.46 -22.40 7.85
N ASP A 287 -7.32 -23.71 7.71
CA ASP A 287 -7.59 -24.73 8.74
C ASP A 287 -6.71 -25.96 8.51
N GLU A 288 -7.00 -27.09 9.20
CA GLU A 288 -6.17 -28.30 9.14
C GLU A 288 -6.06 -28.90 7.73
N ASP A 289 -7.14 -28.86 6.94
CA ASP A 289 -7.23 -29.54 5.64
C ASP A 289 -7.22 -28.57 4.45
N ARG A 290 -7.39 -27.27 4.70
CA ARG A 290 -7.56 -26.26 3.66
C ARG A 290 -6.61 -25.08 3.83
N ARG A 291 -6.32 -24.47 2.68
CA ARG A 291 -5.64 -23.18 2.57
C ARG A 291 -6.58 -22.16 1.96
N LEU A 292 -6.30 -20.89 2.15
CA LEU A 292 -6.96 -19.79 1.46
C LEU A 292 -6.09 -19.39 0.27
N LEU A 293 -6.61 -19.59 -0.95
CA LEU A 293 -5.98 -19.07 -2.16
C LEU A 293 -6.27 -17.57 -2.26
N ILE A 294 -5.24 -16.75 -2.47
CA ILE A 294 -5.34 -15.30 -2.60
C ILE A 294 -4.88 -14.91 -3.99
N VAL A 295 -5.76 -14.26 -4.74
CA VAL A 295 -5.52 -13.84 -6.12
C VAL A 295 -5.70 -12.33 -6.25
N THR A 296 -4.75 -11.66 -6.88
CA THR A 296 -4.80 -10.24 -7.27
C THR A 296 -4.34 -10.05 -8.70
N GLY A 297 -4.50 -8.85 -9.26
CA GLY A 297 -4.09 -8.59 -10.64
C GLY A 297 -4.91 -7.56 -11.40
N GLU A 298 -6.15 -7.34 -10.98
CA GLU A 298 -6.98 -6.25 -11.48
C GLU A 298 -6.62 -4.97 -10.72
N SER A 299 -6.28 -3.91 -11.46
CA SER A 299 -5.86 -2.64 -10.88
C SER A 299 -6.46 -1.46 -11.61
N PHE A 300 -6.59 -0.34 -10.90
CA PHE A 300 -7.18 0.89 -11.41
C PHE A 300 -6.63 2.10 -10.67
N THR A 301 -6.70 3.27 -11.31
CA THR A 301 -6.46 4.54 -10.63
C THR A 301 -7.67 4.84 -9.74
N PRO A 302 -7.49 5.23 -8.45
CA PRO A 302 -8.61 5.58 -7.58
C PRO A 302 -9.64 6.50 -8.27
N GLY A 303 -10.93 6.25 -8.07
CA GLY A 303 -11.99 7.05 -8.70
C GLY A 303 -12.14 6.89 -10.22
N THR A 304 -11.57 5.83 -10.81
CA THR A 304 -11.72 5.53 -12.24
C THR A 304 -12.11 4.08 -12.49
N GLY A 305 -12.58 3.79 -13.69
CA GLY A 305 -12.91 2.43 -14.13
C GLY A 305 -14.17 1.86 -13.46
N ASP A 306 -14.29 0.54 -13.51
CA ASP A 306 -15.38 -0.24 -12.89
C ASP A 306 -14.76 -1.33 -12.00
N PRO A 307 -14.46 -1.02 -10.72
CA PRO A 307 -13.88 -1.96 -9.78
C PRO A 307 -14.80 -3.17 -9.50
N ALA A 308 -16.11 -3.00 -9.62
CA ALA A 308 -17.09 -4.07 -9.42
C ALA A 308 -16.92 -5.16 -10.50
N GLU A 309 -16.79 -4.74 -11.75
CA GLU A 309 -16.49 -5.66 -12.85
C GLU A 309 -15.06 -6.23 -12.75
N GLY A 310 -14.10 -5.45 -12.24
CA GLY A 310 -12.76 -5.95 -11.91
C GLY A 310 -12.80 -7.13 -10.94
N PHE A 311 -13.55 -7.03 -9.83
CA PHE A 311 -13.72 -8.15 -8.91
C PHE A 311 -14.33 -9.38 -9.58
N ARG A 312 -15.33 -9.20 -10.45
CA ARG A 312 -15.96 -10.31 -11.19
C ARG A 312 -14.98 -11.00 -12.13
N ARG A 313 -14.18 -10.25 -12.89
CA ARG A 313 -13.15 -10.82 -13.78
C ARG A 313 -12.08 -11.59 -12.99
N LEU A 314 -11.67 -11.06 -11.84
CA LEU A 314 -10.66 -11.71 -11.01
C LEU A 314 -11.18 -13.01 -10.38
N ASP A 315 -12.44 -12.99 -9.92
CA ASP A 315 -13.18 -14.13 -9.40
C ASP A 315 -13.38 -15.23 -10.46
N ASP A 316 -13.78 -14.85 -11.68
CA ASP A 316 -13.93 -15.77 -12.80
C ASP A 316 -12.58 -16.41 -13.18
N TRP A 317 -11.51 -15.61 -13.24
CA TRP A 317 -10.16 -16.11 -13.52
C TRP A 317 -9.69 -17.12 -12.48
N MET A 318 -9.95 -16.87 -11.19
CA MET A 318 -9.61 -17.78 -10.10
C MET A 318 -10.32 -19.13 -10.26
N HIS A 319 -11.64 -19.13 -10.46
CA HIS A 319 -12.43 -20.36 -10.59
C HIS A 319 -12.17 -21.13 -11.90
N GLN A 320 -11.72 -20.46 -12.95
CA GLN A 320 -11.33 -21.10 -14.21
C GLN A 320 -9.99 -21.86 -14.10
N ARG A 321 -9.09 -21.42 -13.21
CA ARG A 321 -7.72 -21.96 -13.11
C ARG A 321 -7.52 -22.87 -11.89
N PHE A 322 -8.28 -22.66 -10.83
CA PHE A 322 -8.15 -23.40 -9.58
C PHE A 322 -9.47 -24.02 -9.18
N ALA A 323 -9.42 -25.25 -8.68
CA ALA A 323 -10.57 -25.91 -8.07
C ALA A 323 -10.73 -25.43 -6.62
N VAL A 324 -11.21 -24.20 -6.48
CA VAL A 324 -11.52 -23.56 -5.20
C VAL A 324 -12.98 -23.79 -4.81
N GLY A 325 -13.28 -23.63 -3.52
CA GLY A 325 -14.65 -23.41 -3.05
C GLY A 325 -15.16 -22.01 -3.42
N PRO A 326 -16.37 -21.63 -2.95
CA PRO A 326 -16.89 -20.29 -3.17
C PRO A 326 -15.94 -19.21 -2.65
N THR A 327 -15.85 -18.07 -3.35
CA THR A 327 -15.10 -16.90 -2.88
C THR A 327 -15.59 -16.46 -1.52
N ALA A 328 -14.70 -16.49 -0.54
CA ALA A 328 -14.97 -16.17 0.86
C ALA A 328 -14.79 -14.68 1.14
N TYR A 329 -13.73 -14.08 0.57
CA TYR A 329 -13.36 -12.69 0.82
C TYR A 329 -13.05 -11.96 -0.49
N ARG A 330 -13.31 -10.66 -0.48
CA ARG A 330 -12.81 -9.70 -1.45
C ARG A 330 -12.39 -8.44 -0.72
N TRP A 331 -11.33 -7.80 -1.21
CA TRP A 331 -10.90 -6.52 -0.69
C TRP A 331 -10.05 -5.78 -1.71
N ALA A 332 -9.69 -4.53 -1.44
CA ALA A 332 -8.80 -3.76 -2.29
C ALA A 332 -7.70 -3.07 -1.48
N ALA A 333 -6.48 -3.14 -1.99
CA ALA A 333 -5.33 -2.43 -1.48
C ALA A 333 -5.09 -1.16 -2.31
N GLN A 334 -4.34 -0.21 -1.77
CA GLN A 334 -3.81 0.90 -2.56
C GLN A 334 -2.31 0.97 -2.37
N ASP A 335 -1.58 1.11 -3.46
CA ASP A 335 -0.14 1.33 -3.46
C ASP A 335 0.20 2.67 -4.14
N ASN A 336 1.43 3.11 -3.96
CA ASN A 336 2.01 4.27 -4.63
C ASN A 336 3.23 3.82 -5.43
N ASP A 337 3.17 3.95 -6.74
CA ASP A 337 4.30 3.68 -7.61
C ASP A 337 5.24 4.90 -7.65
N PRO A 338 6.54 4.75 -7.35
CA PRO A 338 7.51 5.82 -7.52
C PRO A 338 7.86 5.98 -9.00
N SER A 339 8.16 7.22 -9.40
CA SER A 339 8.46 7.56 -10.80
C SER A 339 9.68 6.83 -11.38
N ASP A 340 10.57 6.30 -10.52
CA ASP A 340 11.88 5.74 -10.90
C ASP A 340 12.10 4.30 -10.37
N THR A 341 11.02 3.55 -10.11
CA THR A 341 10.99 2.13 -9.67
C THR A 341 11.46 1.86 -8.23
N VAL A 342 12.38 2.67 -7.70
CA VAL A 342 12.95 2.46 -6.37
C VAL A 342 12.13 3.24 -5.33
N PRO A 343 11.83 2.66 -4.15
CA PRO A 343 11.22 3.38 -3.05
C PRO A 343 11.97 4.65 -2.61
N LEU A 344 11.26 5.54 -1.92
CA LEU A 344 11.79 6.80 -1.41
C LEU A 344 11.87 6.70 0.12
N ILE A 345 13.08 6.44 0.63
CA ILE A 345 13.33 6.18 2.05
C ILE A 345 14.56 6.95 2.50
N GLY A 346 14.39 7.90 3.43
CA GLY A 346 15.48 8.73 3.93
C GLY A 346 15.02 10.13 4.34
N PRO A 347 15.91 11.14 4.31
CA PRO A 347 15.57 12.52 4.67
C PRO A 347 14.39 13.06 3.84
N PHE A 348 13.44 13.73 4.49
CA PHE A 348 12.14 14.05 3.90
C PHE A 348 12.24 15.02 2.71
N HIS A 349 13.18 15.97 2.76
CA HIS A 349 13.49 16.88 1.66
C HIS A 349 14.95 17.36 1.74
N ILE A 350 15.38 18.17 0.76
CA ILE A 350 16.80 18.59 0.61
C ILE A 350 17.38 19.32 1.83
N GLY A 351 16.53 19.98 2.63
CA GLY A 351 16.89 20.70 3.85
C GLY A 351 16.53 19.98 5.15
N ALA A 352 15.95 18.78 5.07
CA ALA A 352 15.53 18.02 6.23
C ALA A 352 16.76 17.56 7.03
N ARG A 353 16.74 17.82 8.35
CA ARG A 353 17.78 17.35 9.29
C ARG A 353 17.26 16.29 10.26
N HIS A 354 16.00 16.41 10.63
CA HIS A 354 15.34 15.64 11.68
C HIS A 354 13.99 15.07 11.20
N THR A 355 13.72 15.13 9.90
CA THR A 355 12.49 14.61 9.31
C THR A 355 12.83 13.63 8.21
N TYR A 356 12.18 12.48 8.24
CA TYR A 356 12.41 11.36 7.36
C TYR A 356 11.10 10.86 6.77
N VAL A 357 11.18 10.16 5.65
CA VAL A 357 10.02 9.60 4.96
C VAL A 357 10.31 8.17 4.50
N ALA A 358 9.27 7.35 4.45
CA ALA A 358 9.27 6.06 3.76
C ALA A 358 7.98 5.93 2.93
N THR A 359 8.11 5.85 1.61
CA THR A 359 6.98 5.83 0.66
C THR A 359 7.37 5.21 -0.68
N GLY A 360 6.37 4.99 -1.54
CA GLY A 360 6.57 4.61 -2.94
C GLY A 360 7.01 3.16 -3.08
N PHE A 361 6.36 2.24 -2.38
CA PHE A 361 6.78 0.83 -2.36
C PHE A 361 6.35 0.02 -3.59
N GLY A 362 5.45 0.54 -4.43
CA GLY A 362 5.17 0.01 -5.77
C GLY A 362 4.65 -1.43 -5.81
N GLY A 363 3.87 -1.85 -4.82
CA GLY A 363 3.33 -3.21 -4.66
C GLY A 363 4.09 -4.05 -3.63
N TRP A 364 5.25 -3.58 -3.18
CA TRP A 364 6.20 -4.38 -2.40
C TRP A 364 6.39 -3.84 -0.98
N GLY A 365 5.36 -3.22 -0.43
CA GLY A 365 5.39 -2.59 0.90
C GLY A 365 5.73 -3.55 2.05
N MET A 366 5.49 -4.86 1.89
CA MET A 366 5.85 -5.85 2.92
C MET A 366 7.38 -5.96 3.09
N THR A 367 8.11 -6.18 2.00
CA THR A 367 9.60 -6.17 2.02
C THR A 367 10.13 -4.74 2.24
N GLY A 368 9.59 -3.77 1.51
CA GLY A 368 10.05 -2.39 1.52
C GLY A 368 9.85 -1.68 2.87
N GLY A 369 8.81 -2.01 3.62
CA GLY A 369 8.56 -1.46 4.95
C GLY A 369 9.57 -1.94 5.99
N VAL A 370 9.96 -3.21 5.94
CA VAL A 370 11.01 -3.78 6.82
C VAL A 370 12.37 -3.18 6.46
N LEU A 371 12.67 -3.08 5.17
CA LEU A 371 13.86 -2.37 4.68
C LEU A 371 13.90 -0.93 5.20
N ALA A 372 12.77 -0.21 5.14
CA ALA A 372 12.67 1.14 5.64
C ALA A 372 12.96 1.24 7.15
N GLY A 373 12.50 0.26 7.93
CA GLY A 373 12.81 0.14 9.34
C GLY A 373 14.31 0.13 9.62
N ARG A 374 15.04 -0.74 8.93
CA ARG A 374 16.50 -0.87 9.06
C ARG A 374 17.23 0.37 8.59
N LEU A 375 16.87 0.89 7.41
CA LEU A 375 17.54 2.03 6.81
C LEU A 375 17.34 3.31 7.62
N LEU A 376 16.12 3.63 8.03
CA LEU A 376 15.84 4.83 8.81
C LEU A 376 16.50 4.76 10.20
N THR A 377 16.54 3.58 10.82
CA THR A 377 17.24 3.39 12.09
C THR A 377 18.74 3.67 11.96
N SER A 378 19.38 3.18 10.89
CA SER A 378 20.80 3.46 10.58
C SER A 378 21.06 4.97 10.36
N LEU A 379 20.12 5.70 9.76
CA LEU A 379 20.25 7.14 9.52
C LEU A 379 20.00 8.01 10.77
N ILE A 380 19.13 7.56 11.68
CA ILE A 380 18.76 8.30 12.90
C ILE A 380 19.70 7.98 14.06
N SER A 381 20.25 6.77 14.09
CA SER A 381 21.01 6.27 15.23
C SER A 381 22.50 6.55 15.13
N GLU A 382 22.99 7.46 15.97
CA GLU A 382 24.43 7.74 16.13
C GLU A 382 25.21 6.44 16.41
N GLY A 383 26.38 6.29 15.75
CA GLY A 383 27.24 5.11 15.91
C GLY A 383 26.81 3.86 15.13
N THR A 384 25.69 3.90 14.41
CA THR A 384 25.28 2.79 13.54
C THR A 384 25.99 2.89 12.19
N PRO A 385 26.60 1.80 11.66
CA PRO A 385 27.18 1.82 10.32
C PRO A 385 26.14 2.17 9.26
N ALA A 386 26.54 2.97 8.28
CA ALA A 386 25.70 3.25 7.13
C ALA A 386 25.47 1.96 6.32
N LEU A 387 24.21 1.71 5.96
CA LEU A 387 23.90 0.59 5.08
C LEU A 387 24.43 0.85 3.65
N PRO A 388 25.04 -0.14 2.98
CA PRO A 388 25.65 0.05 1.65
C PRO A 388 24.67 0.55 0.57
N TRP A 389 23.37 0.30 0.74
CA TRP A 389 22.32 0.68 -0.19
C TRP A 389 21.61 1.98 0.18
N ALA A 390 22.05 2.73 1.19
CA ALA A 390 21.34 3.92 1.67
C ALA A 390 21.09 4.97 0.58
N GLU A 391 22.11 5.28 -0.23
CA GLU A 391 22.00 6.29 -1.30
C GLU A 391 21.02 5.89 -2.41
N LEU A 392 20.81 4.58 -2.64
CA LEU A 392 19.88 4.08 -3.65
C LEU A 392 18.45 4.54 -3.38
N TYR A 393 18.08 4.59 -2.10
CA TYR A 393 16.73 4.92 -1.63
C TYR A 393 16.54 6.39 -1.26
N ASP A 394 17.61 7.20 -1.25
CA ASP A 394 17.55 8.60 -0.82
C ASP A 394 16.49 9.37 -1.63
N PRO A 395 15.46 9.96 -0.98
CA PRO A 395 14.43 10.72 -1.66
C PRO A 395 14.96 11.93 -2.44
N ARG A 396 16.15 12.43 -2.09
CA ARG A 396 16.82 13.59 -2.70
C ARG A 396 17.54 13.26 -4.01
N ARG A 397 17.49 12.01 -4.48
CA ARG A 397 17.99 11.63 -5.82
C ARG A 397 17.14 12.26 -6.93
N LEU A 398 17.50 13.48 -7.35
CA LEU A 398 16.78 14.18 -8.42
C LEU A 398 17.32 13.83 -9.82
N GLY A 399 18.55 13.33 -9.93
CA GLY A 399 19.19 13.00 -11.21
C GLY A 399 18.59 11.79 -11.93
N SER A 400 18.00 10.81 -11.21
CA SER A 400 17.29 9.67 -11.82
C SER A 400 15.92 10.08 -12.36
N ALA A 401 15.21 10.96 -11.65
CA ALA A 401 13.94 11.55 -12.08
C ALA A 401 14.05 12.29 -13.43
N VAL A 402 15.19 12.95 -13.69
CA VAL A 402 15.45 13.62 -14.98
C VAL A 402 15.77 12.63 -16.11
N ARG A 403 16.40 11.49 -15.82
CA ARG A 403 16.65 10.43 -16.82
C ARG A 403 15.38 9.66 -17.20
N GLU A 404 14.44 9.51 -16.26
CA GLU A 404 13.12 8.92 -16.50
C GLU A 404 12.03 9.99 -16.72
N ALA A 405 12.39 11.22 -17.13
CA ALA A 405 11.47 12.37 -17.24
C ALA A 405 10.19 12.11 -18.07
N GLY A 406 10.20 11.13 -18.98
CA GLY A 406 9.00 10.71 -19.70
C GLY A 406 7.89 10.16 -18.79
N SER A 407 8.22 9.45 -17.71
CA SER A 407 7.22 8.91 -16.77
C SER A 407 6.60 10.02 -15.90
N LEU A 408 7.41 11.01 -15.50
CA LEU A 408 6.95 12.17 -14.74
C LEU A 408 5.98 13.04 -15.55
N LEU A 409 6.26 13.28 -16.83
CA LEU A 409 5.35 14.04 -17.69
C LEU A 409 3.98 13.36 -17.83
N GLY A 410 3.95 12.02 -17.94
CA GLY A 410 2.71 11.24 -18.04
C GLY A 410 1.86 11.30 -16.77
N ALA A 411 2.48 11.07 -15.60
CA ALA A 411 1.79 11.13 -14.31
C ALA A 411 1.23 12.55 -14.03
N GLN A 412 2.02 13.59 -14.31
CA GLN A 412 1.58 14.97 -14.13
C GLN A 412 0.51 15.39 -15.15
N ALA A 413 0.52 14.83 -16.36
CA ALA A 413 -0.51 15.10 -17.36
C ALA A 413 -1.87 14.54 -16.95
N GLU A 414 -1.93 13.34 -16.37
CA GLU A 414 -3.20 12.80 -15.84
C GLU A 414 -3.71 13.60 -14.65
N VAL A 415 -2.84 14.03 -13.72
CA VAL A 415 -3.24 14.96 -12.65
C VAL A 415 -3.78 16.27 -13.24
N ALA A 416 -3.08 16.90 -14.19
CA ALA A 416 -3.52 18.13 -14.85
C ALA A 416 -4.86 17.95 -15.59
N LYS A 417 -5.07 16.80 -16.22
CA LYS A 417 -6.32 16.42 -16.87
C LYS A 417 -7.45 16.25 -15.86
N HIS A 418 -7.23 15.69 -14.67
CA HIS A 418 -8.24 15.69 -13.62
C HIS A 418 -8.50 17.08 -13.03
N PHE A 419 -7.49 17.94 -12.97
CA PHE A 419 -7.67 19.34 -12.55
C PHE A 419 -8.49 20.18 -13.55
N VAL A 420 -8.34 19.94 -14.86
CA VAL A 420 -8.92 20.75 -15.96
C VAL A 420 -10.10 20.06 -16.66
N GLY A 421 -9.97 18.78 -17.01
CA GLY A 421 -10.96 17.95 -17.70
C GLY A 421 -12.19 17.67 -16.86
N ASP A 422 -12.03 17.29 -15.58
CA ASP A 422 -13.17 17.10 -14.66
C ASP A 422 -13.82 18.47 -14.32
N ARG A 423 -13.15 19.59 -14.65
CA ARG A 423 -13.76 20.92 -14.62
C ARG A 423 -14.71 21.20 -15.78
N LEU A 424 -14.62 20.47 -16.87
CA LEU A 424 -15.37 20.68 -18.11
C LEU A 424 -16.30 19.52 -18.50
N GLY A 425 -16.07 18.31 -17.97
CA GLY A 425 -16.90 17.14 -18.19
C GLY A 425 -17.25 16.43 -16.89
N VAL A 426 -18.44 16.71 -16.35
CA VAL A 426 -19.10 15.85 -15.36
C VAL A 426 -20.41 15.40 -16.01
N SER A 427 -20.71 14.11 -15.88
CA SER A 427 -21.93 13.49 -16.38
C SER A 427 -23.20 14.18 -15.89
N HIS A 428 -23.89 14.85 -16.82
CA HIS A 428 -25.34 14.93 -17.11
C HIS A 428 -26.43 14.67 -16.05
N LEU A 429 -26.19 14.83 -14.76
CA LEU A 429 -27.27 14.89 -13.76
C LEU A 429 -27.33 16.28 -13.15
N ASP A 430 -28.38 17.02 -13.51
CA ASP A 430 -28.62 18.39 -13.02
C ASP A 430 -29.29 18.38 -11.64
N SER A 431 -29.65 17.20 -11.10
CA SER A 431 -30.41 17.10 -9.85
C SER A 431 -30.01 15.94 -8.93
N VAL A 432 -30.10 16.18 -7.62
CA VAL A 432 -29.92 15.17 -6.55
C VAL A 432 -30.92 14.02 -6.69
N SER A 433 -32.11 14.27 -7.24
CA SER A 433 -33.17 13.28 -7.45
C SER A 433 -32.80 12.16 -8.42
N GLU A 434 -31.82 12.38 -9.28
CA GLU A 434 -31.44 11.40 -10.31
C GLU A 434 -30.43 10.36 -9.83
N VAL A 435 -29.85 10.52 -8.63
CA VAL A 435 -28.92 9.56 -8.04
C VAL A 435 -29.70 8.34 -7.52
N PRO A 436 -29.50 7.12 -8.07
CA PRO A 436 -30.18 5.92 -7.59
C PRO A 436 -29.83 5.53 -6.14
N PRO A 437 -30.72 4.82 -5.42
CA PRO A 437 -30.38 4.22 -4.13
C PRO A 437 -29.18 3.27 -4.21
N GLY A 438 -28.27 3.38 -3.25
CA GLY A 438 -27.03 2.61 -3.17
C GLY A 438 -25.89 3.13 -4.06
N THR A 439 -26.05 4.27 -4.74
CA THR A 439 -25.01 4.82 -5.62
C THR A 439 -24.68 6.27 -5.26
N GLY A 440 -23.60 6.78 -5.85
CA GLY A 440 -23.14 8.14 -5.66
C GLY A 440 -22.71 8.81 -6.96
N ALA A 441 -22.92 10.11 -7.06
CA ALA A 441 -22.52 10.93 -8.19
C ALA A 441 -22.06 12.32 -7.75
N VAL A 442 -21.22 12.95 -8.57
CA VAL A 442 -20.93 14.38 -8.44
C VAL A 442 -21.97 15.16 -9.24
N VAL A 443 -22.75 15.98 -8.55
CA VAL A 443 -23.79 16.84 -9.14
C VAL A 443 -23.50 18.31 -8.89
N ARG A 444 -24.18 19.20 -9.60
CA ARG A 444 -24.05 20.64 -9.41
C ARG A 444 -25.28 21.20 -8.70
N VAL A 445 -25.12 21.64 -7.46
CA VAL A 445 -26.19 22.28 -6.66
C VAL A 445 -25.83 23.75 -6.45
N LYS A 446 -26.67 24.68 -6.95
CA LYS A 446 -26.46 26.14 -6.86
C LYS A 446 -25.05 26.61 -7.27
N GLY A 447 -24.52 26.02 -8.33
CA GLY A 447 -23.18 26.37 -8.82
C GLY A 447 -22.02 25.72 -8.06
N ARG A 448 -22.25 25.11 -6.88
CA ARG A 448 -21.26 24.28 -6.14
C ARG A 448 -21.28 22.85 -6.67
N ARG A 449 -20.15 22.16 -6.58
CA ARG A 449 -20.04 20.73 -6.91
C ARG A 449 -20.17 19.90 -5.65
N CYS A 450 -21.16 19.03 -5.62
CA CYS A 450 -21.54 18.22 -4.48
C CYS A 450 -21.35 16.75 -4.84
N ALA A 451 -20.62 16.01 -4.02
CA ALA A 451 -20.57 14.56 -4.07
C ALA A 451 -21.75 14.05 -3.25
N VAL A 452 -22.71 13.41 -3.93
CA VAL A 452 -23.99 12.99 -3.37
C VAL A 452 -24.06 11.49 -3.40
N TYR A 453 -24.33 10.88 -2.24
CA TYR A 453 -24.60 9.45 -2.10
C TYR A 453 -26.04 9.28 -1.60
N ARG A 454 -26.77 8.33 -2.20
CA ARG A 454 -28.12 7.96 -1.76
C ARG A 454 -28.08 6.58 -1.13
N GLU A 455 -28.51 6.48 0.12
CA GLU A 455 -28.65 5.21 0.82
C GLU A 455 -29.79 4.36 0.23
N GLN A 456 -29.81 3.06 0.56
CA GLN A 456 -30.86 2.14 0.10
C GLN A 456 -32.26 2.55 0.58
N ASP A 457 -32.35 3.19 1.75
CA ASP A 457 -33.61 3.71 2.31
C ASP A 457 -34.02 5.07 1.70
N GLY A 458 -33.22 5.62 0.79
CA GLY A 458 -33.45 6.89 0.12
C GLY A 458 -32.80 8.10 0.80
N THR A 459 -32.19 7.95 1.99
CA THR A 459 -31.47 9.01 2.70
C THR A 459 -30.35 9.57 1.83
N VAL A 460 -30.25 10.89 1.75
CA VAL A 460 -29.24 11.58 0.94
C VAL A 460 -28.14 12.13 1.83
N ARG A 461 -26.89 11.79 1.49
CA ARG A 461 -25.69 12.42 2.05
C ARG A 461 -25.03 13.25 0.98
N ALA A 462 -24.74 14.51 1.30
CA ALA A 462 -24.04 15.41 0.40
C ALA A 462 -22.79 15.94 1.08
N VAL A 463 -21.67 15.90 0.37
CA VAL A 463 -20.39 16.47 0.79
C VAL A 463 -19.77 17.29 -0.34
N SER A 464 -18.78 18.12 -0.03
CA SER A 464 -17.98 18.79 -1.05
C SER A 464 -17.35 17.77 -1.99
N ALA A 465 -17.52 17.95 -3.29
CA ALA A 465 -16.83 17.11 -4.28
C ALA A 465 -15.32 17.42 -4.37
N ARG A 466 -14.82 18.43 -3.66
CA ARG A 466 -13.42 18.85 -3.71
C ARG A 466 -12.62 18.17 -2.61
N CYS A 467 -11.68 17.32 -2.99
CA CYS A 467 -10.73 16.70 -2.10
C CYS A 467 -9.97 17.74 -1.26
N THR A 468 -9.88 17.52 0.06
CA THR A 468 -9.22 18.42 1.01
C THR A 468 -7.69 18.40 0.98
N HIS A 469 -7.09 17.52 0.16
CA HIS A 469 -5.66 17.50 -0.10
C HIS A 469 -5.26 18.65 -1.06
N LEU A 470 -5.51 18.49 -2.37
CA LEU A 470 -5.15 19.49 -3.39
C LEU A 470 -6.35 19.98 -4.24
N GLY A 471 -7.58 19.66 -3.85
CA GLY A 471 -8.79 20.23 -4.47
C GLY A 471 -9.25 19.57 -5.76
N CYS A 472 -8.72 18.40 -6.12
CA CYS A 472 -9.25 17.56 -7.20
C CYS A 472 -10.69 17.13 -6.90
N LEU A 473 -11.44 16.79 -7.95
CA LEU A 473 -12.77 16.22 -7.76
C LEU A 473 -12.67 14.77 -7.33
N VAL A 474 -13.50 14.37 -6.39
CA VAL A 474 -13.68 12.96 -6.03
C VAL A 474 -14.66 12.29 -6.99
N ALA A 475 -14.51 10.98 -7.17
CA ALA A 475 -15.45 10.12 -7.86
C ALA A 475 -15.93 9.01 -6.92
N PHE A 476 -17.12 8.46 -7.19
CA PHE A 476 -17.69 7.40 -6.36
C PHE A 476 -17.16 6.02 -6.81
N ASN A 477 -16.65 5.25 -5.86
CA ASN A 477 -16.33 3.83 -6.04
C ASN A 477 -17.47 3.00 -5.48
N GLU A 478 -18.32 2.46 -6.37
CA GLU A 478 -19.48 1.65 -5.99
C GLU A 478 -19.11 0.34 -5.30
N ALA A 479 -17.97 -0.26 -5.65
CA ALA A 479 -17.58 -1.56 -5.11
C ALA A 479 -17.19 -1.51 -3.62
N GLU A 480 -16.73 -0.34 -3.17
CA GLU A 480 -16.25 -0.12 -1.79
C GLU A 480 -17.04 0.99 -1.06
N THR A 481 -18.09 1.54 -1.69
CA THR A 481 -18.93 2.62 -1.14
C THR A 481 -18.11 3.79 -0.60
N ALA A 482 -17.18 4.31 -1.41
CA ALA A 482 -16.24 5.35 -1.00
C ALA A 482 -16.07 6.44 -2.05
N TRP A 483 -15.78 7.66 -1.61
CA TRP A 483 -15.33 8.76 -2.47
C TRP A 483 -13.82 8.69 -2.65
N GLU A 484 -13.34 8.71 -3.88
CA GLU A 484 -11.93 8.56 -4.20
C GLU A 484 -11.41 9.72 -5.05
N CYS A 485 -10.23 10.22 -4.69
CA CYS A 485 -9.54 11.27 -5.42
C CYS A 485 -8.56 10.65 -6.43
N PRO A 486 -8.75 10.83 -7.75
CA PRO A 486 -7.91 10.23 -8.77
C PRO A 486 -6.49 10.80 -8.83
N CYS A 487 -6.26 12.00 -8.29
CA CYS A 487 -4.95 12.65 -8.36
C CYS A 487 -3.90 11.98 -7.47
N HIS A 488 -4.22 11.76 -6.19
CA HIS A 488 -3.25 11.29 -5.18
C HIS A 488 -3.82 10.19 -4.27
N GLY A 489 -5.02 9.68 -4.58
CA GLY A 489 -5.59 8.51 -3.92
C GLY A 489 -6.13 8.75 -2.51
N SER A 490 -6.50 9.98 -2.14
CA SER A 490 -7.27 10.20 -0.92
C SER A 490 -8.65 9.53 -1.02
N ARG A 491 -9.11 8.92 0.07
CA ARG A 491 -10.40 8.26 0.14
C ARG A 491 -11.22 8.76 1.32
N PHE A 492 -12.52 8.88 1.11
CA PHE A 492 -13.46 9.35 2.09
C PHE A 492 -14.69 8.45 2.15
N ALA A 493 -15.27 8.29 3.33
CA ALA A 493 -16.56 7.66 3.49
C ALA A 493 -17.66 8.58 2.91
N VAL A 494 -18.86 8.03 2.75
CA VAL A 494 -20.02 8.75 2.20
C VAL A 494 -20.44 9.97 3.02
N ASP A 495 -20.05 10.04 4.30
CA ASP A 495 -20.25 11.18 5.20
C ASP A 495 -19.11 12.21 5.18
N GLY A 496 -18.08 11.99 4.35
CA GLY A 496 -16.91 12.85 4.22
C GLY A 496 -15.73 12.48 5.13
N THR A 497 -15.88 11.50 6.04
CA THR A 497 -14.81 11.04 6.94
C THR A 497 -13.61 10.54 6.15
N VAL A 498 -12.40 10.89 6.57
CA VAL A 498 -11.17 10.43 5.90
C VAL A 498 -10.95 8.94 6.17
N LEU A 499 -11.01 8.12 5.13
CA LEU A 499 -10.65 6.70 5.18
C LEU A 499 -9.16 6.50 4.91
N GLN A 500 -8.61 7.22 3.92
CA GLN A 500 -7.23 7.07 3.51
C GLN A 500 -6.63 8.39 3.04
N GLY A 501 -5.38 8.67 3.45
CA GLY A 501 -4.63 9.86 3.06
C GLY A 501 -4.27 9.89 1.57
N PRO A 502 -3.63 10.97 1.09
CA PRO A 502 -2.96 12.03 1.85
C PRO A 502 -3.85 13.07 2.55
N ALA A 503 -5.14 13.17 2.22
CA ALA A 503 -6.03 14.07 2.94
C ALA A 503 -6.03 13.78 4.45
N VAL A 504 -5.92 14.84 5.26
CA VAL A 504 -5.97 14.76 6.73
C VAL A 504 -7.21 15.45 7.32
N ARG A 505 -8.07 16.00 6.46
CA ARG A 505 -9.32 16.69 6.83
C ARG A 505 -10.50 16.06 6.11
N PRO A 506 -11.67 15.90 6.75
CA PRO A 506 -12.86 15.35 6.10
C PRO A 506 -13.36 16.28 4.99
N LEU A 507 -14.14 15.74 4.05
CA LEU A 507 -14.91 16.56 3.12
C LEU A 507 -15.96 17.37 3.90
N GLU A 508 -16.19 18.61 3.48
CA GLU A 508 -17.22 19.48 4.07
C GLU A 508 -18.61 18.85 3.85
N VAL A 509 -19.36 18.60 4.92
CA VAL A 509 -20.75 18.15 4.83
C VAL A 509 -21.61 19.30 4.31
N LEU A 510 -22.47 19.01 3.33
CA LEU A 510 -23.37 19.96 2.70
C LEU A 510 -24.81 19.56 3.00
N ASP A 511 -25.69 20.55 3.15
CA ASP A 511 -27.13 20.29 3.31
C ASP A 511 -27.74 19.92 1.93
N PRO A 512 -28.27 18.69 1.76
CA PRO A 512 -28.90 18.28 0.50
C PRO A 512 -30.22 19.02 0.21
N GLY A 513 -30.81 19.70 1.19
CA GLY A 513 -32.08 20.44 1.09
C GLY A 513 -31.92 21.95 1.00
N ASP A 514 -30.70 22.49 0.98
CA ASP A 514 -30.49 23.92 0.77
C ASP A 514 -30.68 24.25 -0.72
N GLU A 515 -31.94 24.35 -1.14
CA GLU A 515 -32.39 24.82 -2.46
C GLU A 515 -32.64 26.35 -2.51
N ARG A 516 -32.40 27.09 -1.42
CA ARG A 516 -32.62 28.56 -1.34
C ARG A 516 -31.59 29.49 -1.98
#